data_AF-A0A1T4Z6Y4-F1
#
_entry.id   AF-A0A1T4Z6Y4-F1
#
_cell.length_a   1.000
_cell.length_b   1.000
_cell.length_c   1.000
_cell.angle_alpha   90.00
_cell.angle_beta   90.00
_cell.angle_gamma   90.00
#
_symmetry.space_group_name_H-M   'P 1'
#
loop_
_entity.id
_entity.type
_entity.pdbx_description
1 polymer ?
#
loop_
_entity_poly.entity_id
_entity_poly.type
_entity_poly.pdbx_seq_one_letter_code
_entity_poly.pdbx_strand_id
1 'polypeptide(L)'
;MARDTALFDLDGTLCDTSSIDHLVTGDDPDYRAFHAASAGCPPRTDVLAALEDARSRGLAIALWTGREFVWRDLTLDWLVLHGIAHDGLYMRWAADYRPATVVKTALLGDIEDDGLRIVEAWEDDAAVVTLLRDAGVPTVHEVGGAAS
;
A
#
# COMPACT_ATOMS: atom_id res chain seq x y z
N MET A 1 1.00 23.89 -5.93
CA MET A 1 0.18 23.11 -6.88
C MET A 1 0.26 21.67 -6.43
N ALA A 2 -0.85 20.93 -6.44
CA ALA A 2 -0.82 19.52 -6.10
C ALA A 2 0.07 18.74 -7.09
N ARG A 3 0.82 17.76 -6.61
CA ARG A 3 1.71 16.91 -7.43
C ARG A 3 0.95 15.65 -7.84
N ASP A 4 1.00 15.32 -9.12
CA ASP A 4 0.43 14.08 -9.64
C ASP A 4 1.19 12.90 -9.02
N THR A 5 0.43 11.96 -8.46
CA THR A 5 0.95 10.94 -7.56
C THR A 5 0.46 9.56 -7.95
N ALA A 6 1.39 8.60 -7.96
CA ALA A 6 1.13 7.19 -8.04
C ALA A 6 1.09 6.59 -6.62
N LEU A 7 0.00 5.93 -6.27
CA LEU A 7 -0.26 5.35 -4.95
C LEU A 7 -0.07 3.83 -4.98
N PHE A 8 0.70 3.28 -4.05
CA PHE A 8 0.94 1.84 -3.98
C PHE A 8 0.60 1.31 -2.58
N ASP A 9 -0.22 0.26 -2.52
CA ASP A 9 -0.33 -0.56 -1.31
C ASP A 9 0.94 -1.40 -1.05
N LEU A 10 1.13 -1.79 0.20
CA LEU A 10 2.22 -2.66 0.63
C LEU A 10 1.83 -4.14 0.61
N ASP A 11 1.01 -4.60 1.55
CA ASP A 11 0.92 -6.03 1.87
C ASP A 11 -0.02 -6.73 0.88
N GLY A 12 0.51 -7.63 0.06
CA GLY A 12 -0.24 -8.26 -1.04
C GLY A 12 -0.07 -7.52 -2.38
N THR A 13 0.39 -6.27 -2.33
CA THR A 13 0.67 -5.42 -3.48
C THR A 13 2.17 -5.26 -3.76
N LEU A 14 2.86 -4.31 -3.12
CA LEU A 14 4.29 -4.06 -3.35
C LEU A 14 5.18 -5.05 -2.60
N CYS A 15 4.76 -5.46 -1.41
CA CYS A 15 5.36 -6.49 -0.58
C CYS A 15 4.64 -7.81 -0.83
N ASP A 16 5.33 -8.80 -1.39
CA ASP A 16 4.74 -10.12 -1.63
C ASP A 16 4.63 -10.90 -0.32
N THR A 17 3.42 -10.90 0.24
CA THR A 17 3.09 -11.58 1.49
C THR A 17 2.60 -13.01 1.29
N SER A 18 2.57 -13.53 0.06
CA SER A 18 1.99 -14.85 -0.26
C SER A 18 2.55 -16.00 0.59
N SER A 19 3.83 -15.92 0.98
CA SER A 19 4.47 -16.90 1.85
C SER A 19 4.02 -16.86 3.32
N ILE A 20 3.41 -15.75 3.75
CA ILE A 20 3.00 -15.48 5.14
C ILE A 20 1.49 -15.23 5.29
N ASP A 21 0.71 -15.18 4.20
CA ASP A 21 -0.76 -14.98 4.24
C ASP A 21 -1.47 -16.01 5.13
N HIS A 22 -0.91 -17.21 5.27
CA HIS A 22 -1.40 -18.25 6.19
C HIS A 22 -1.44 -17.82 7.68
N LEU A 23 -0.75 -16.72 8.04
CA LEU A 23 -0.79 -16.16 9.39
C LEU A 23 -2.06 -15.33 9.66
N VAL A 24 -2.70 -14.82 8.61
CA VAL A 24 -3.90 -13.97 8.71
C VAL A 24 -5.12 -14.57 8.00
N THR A 25 -4.94 -15.71 7.33
CA THR A 25 -6.02 -16.49 6.73
C THR A 25 -6.38 -17.66 7.63
N GLY A 26 -7.67 -17.77 8.00
CA GLY A 26 -8.17 -18.84 8.88
C GLY A 26 -9.01 -18.30 10.04
N ASP A 27 -9.29 -19.17 11.01
CA ASP A 27 -10.20 -18.87 12.13
C ASP A 27 -9.56 -18.03 13.25
N ASP A 28 -8.22 -18.01 13.34
CA ASP A 28 -7.47 -17.28 14.37
C ASP A 28 -6.29 -16.51 13.75
N PRO A 29 -6.54 -15.33 13.17
CA PRO A 29 -5.52 -14.55 12.49
C PRO A 29 -4.53 -13.90 13.48
N ASP A 30 -3.23 -14.16 13.27
CA ASP A 30 -2.13 -13.53 14.01
C ASP A 30 -1.48 -12.40 13.20
N TYR A 31 -2.12 -11.24 13.22
CA TYR A 31 -1.62 -10.02 12.58
C TYR A 31 -0.26 -9.58 13.11
N ARG A 32 0.07 -9.90 14.37
CA ARG A 32 1.38 -9.52 14.93
C ARG A 32 2.48 -10.37 14.33
N ALA A 33 2.28 -11.68 14.21
CA ALA A 33 3.20 -12.58 13.54
C ALA A 33 3.36 -12.21 12.05
N PHE A 34 2.24 -11.89 11.38
CA PHE A 34 2.25 -11.47 9.98
C PHE A 34 3.11 -10.23 9.73
N HIS A 35 2.85 -9.12 10.45
CA HIS A 35 3.63 -7.90 10.26
C HIS A 35 5.10 -8.08 10.65
N ALA A 36 5.42 -8.89 11.67
CA ALA A 36 6.80 -9.22 11.99
C ALA A 36 7.49 -10.03 10.88
N ALA A 37 6.79 -11.01 10.31
CA ALA A 37 7.31 -11.85 9.23
C ALA A 37 7.48 -11.08 7.91
N SER A 38 6.69 -10.03 7.69
CA SER A 38 6.76 -9.19 6.49
C SER A 38 8.13 -8.55 6.23
N ALA A 39 8.98 -8.42 7.25
CA ALA A 39 10.36 -7.95 7.10
C ALA A 39 11.21 -8.85 6.17
N GLY A 40 10.85 -10.13 6.04
CA GLY A 40 11.52 -11.10 5.19
C GLY A 40 10.86 -11.30 3.82
N CYS A 41 9.75 -10.64 3.54
CA CYS A 41 9.03 -10.77 2.26
C CYS A 41 9.79 -10.05 1.14
N PRO A 42 9.82 -10.60 -0.09
CA PRO A 42 10.39 -9.90 -1.24
C PRO A 42 9.41 -8.85 -1.78
N PRO A 43 9.90 -7.83 -2.51
CA PRO A 43 9.02 -6.97 -3.29
C PRO A 43 8.44 -7.73 -4.50
N ARG A 44 7.20 -7.43 -4.85
CA ARG A 44 6.56 -7.95 -6.07
C ARG A 44 7.16 -7.22 -7.28
N THR A 45 7.79 -7.95 -8.18
CA THR A 45 8.65 -7.36 -9.22
C THR A 45 7.90 -6.53 -10.27
N ASP A 46 6.67 -6.91 -10.60
CA ASP A 46 5.80 -6.17 -11.53
C ASP A 46 5.33 -4.83 -10.91
N VAL A 47 4.97 -4.83 -9.63
CA VAL A 47 4.58 -3.60 -8.91
C VAL A 47 5.79 -2.69 -8.69
N LEU A 48 6.97 -3.25 -8.38
CA LEU A 48 8.21 -2.47 -8.28
C LEU A 48 8.56 -1.81 -9.63
N ALA A 49 8.43 -2.54 -10.74
CA ALA A 49 8.64 -1.97 -12.08
C ALA A 49 7.63 -0.86 -12.41
N ALA A 50 6.37 -1.00 -11.97
CA ALA A 50 5.35 0.03 -12.14
C ALA A 50 5.65 1.30 -11.31
N LEU A 51 6.20 1.14 -10.10
CA LEU A 51 6.66 2.25 -9.27
C LEU A 51 7.82 3.00 -9.92
N GLU A 52 8.80 2.28 -10.47
CA GLU A 52 9.92 2.87 -11.21
C GLU A 52 9.44 3.61 -12.48
N ASP A 53 8.51 3.01 -13.23
CA ASP A 53 7.89 3.65 -14.40
C ASP A 53 7.15 4.94 -14.02
N ALA A 54 6.31 4.90 -12.98
CA ALA A 54 5.59 6.07 -12.50
C ALA A 54 6.53 7.22 -12.12
N ARG A 55 7.63 6.90 -11.42
CA ARG A 55 8.68 7.88 -11.10
C ARG A 55 9.35 8.42 -12.36
N SER A 56 9.63 7.57 -13.35
CA SER A 56 10.23 8.00 -14.63
C SER A 56 9.33 8.97 -15.41
N ARG A 57 8.00 8.85 -15.25
CA ARG A 57 6.99 9.77 -15.77
C ARG A 57 6.85 11.07 -14.97
N GLY A 58 7.61 11.23 -13.89
CA GLY A 58 7.61 12.42 -13.05
C GLY A 58 6.51 12.45 -11.98
N LEU A 59 5.85 11.32 -11.71
CA LEU A 59 4.87 11.20 -10.63
C LEU A 59 5.59 11.15 -9.27
N ALA A 60 4.98 11.76 -8.26
CA ALA A 60 5.33 11.49 -6.87
C ALA A 60 4.93 10.05 -6.51
N ILE A 61 5.68 9.40 -5.62
CA ILE A 61 5.39 8.04 -5.17
C ILE A 61 4.85 8.10 -3.74
N ALA A 62 3.54 7.85 -3.58
CA ALA A 62 2.94 7.67 -2.26
C ALA A 62 2.77 6.19 -1.98
N LEU A 63 3.11 5.80 -0.75
CA LEU A 63 2.86 4.46 -0.24
C LEU A 63 1.80 4.56 0.84
N TRP A 64 0.85 3.63 0.85
CA TRP A 64 -0.08 3.49 1.97
C TRP A 64 -0.15 2.05 2.45
N THR A 65 -0.57 1.82 3.69
CA THR A 65 -0.61 0.46 4.22
C THR A 65 -1.60 0.32 5.37
N GLY A 66 -2.18 -0.88 5.48
CA GLY A 66 -2.98 -1.31 6.62
C GLY A 66 -2.16 -1.57 7.89
N ARG A 67 -0.82 -1.68 7.78
CA ARG A 67 0.08 -1.84 8.93
C ARG A 67 -0.11 -0.70 9.92
N GLU A 68 -0.32 -1.05 11.18
CA GLU A 68 -0.35 -0.06 12.27
C GLU A 68 0.99 0.67 12.39
N PHE A 69 0.95 1.92 12.84
CA PHE A 69 2.12 2.79 13.00
C PHE A 69 3.22 2.19 13.91
N VAL A 70 2.87 1.25 14.79
CA VAL A 70 3.84 0.50 15.60
C VAL A 70 4.85 -0.31 14.76
N TRP A 71 4.51 -0.61 13.50
CA TRP A 71 5.37 -1.32 12.54
C TRP A 71 6.14 -0.38 11.61
N ARG A 72 6.08 0.93 11.83
CA ARG A 72 6.68 1.93 10.94
C ARG A 72 8.17 1.70 10.70
N ASP A 73 8.94 1.47 11.76
CA ASP A 73 10.40 1.33 11.62
C ASP A 73 10.76 0.07 10.82
N LEU A 74 10.07 -1.06 11.07
CA LEU A 74 10.20 -2.27 10.27
C LEU A 74 9.88 -2.02 8.79
N THR A 75 8.77 -1.32 8.52
CA THR A 75 8.38 -0.97 7.15
C THR A 75 9.41 -0.07 6.47
N LEU A 76 9.96 0.92 7.16
CA LEU A 76 10.99 1.80 6.60
C LEU A 76 12.30 1.04 6.34
N ASP A 77 12.72 0.19 7.25
CA ASP A 77 13.90 -0.65 7.08
C ASP A 77 13.75 -1.56 5.86
N TRP A 78 12.56 -2.14 5.66
CA TRP A 78 12.23 -2.93 4.47
C TRP A 78 12.31 -2.10 3.18
N LEU A 79 11.75 -0.89 3.17
CA LEU A 79 11.83 0.01 2.01
C LEU A 79 13.28 0.39 1.68
N VAL A 80 14.11 0.65 2.69
CA VAL A 80 15.54 0.94 2.52
C VAL A 80 16.29 -0.28 1.98
N LEU A 81 16.04 -1.46 2.55
CA LEU A 81 16.66 -2.72 2.13
C LEU A 81 16.43 -3.00 0.65
N HIS A 82 15.23 -2.70 0.15
CA HIS A 82 14.84 -2.92 -1.25
C HIS A 82 15.04 -1.69 -2.16
N GLY A 83 15.62 -0.60 -1.65
CA GLY A 83 15.92 0.59 -2.45
C GLY A 83 14.68 1.37 -2.91
N ILE A 84 13.55 1.24 -2.21
CA ILE A 84 12.27 1.84 -2.57
C ILE A 84 12.17 3.25 -1.99
N ALA A 85 12.54 4.24 -2.80
CA ALA A 85 12.36 5.64 -2.44
C ALA A 85 10.91 6.09 -2.67
N HIS A 86 10.35 6.85 -1.74
CA HIS A 86 8.97 7.34 -1.76
C HIS A 86 8.92 8.82 -1.33
N ASP A 87 7.85 9.50 -1.74
CA ASP A 87 7.55 10.90 -1.39
C ASP A 87 6.62 10.99 -0.16
N GLY A 88 5.90 9.91 0.19
CA GLY A 88 5.05 9.83 1.38
C GLY A 88 4.75 8.38 1.78
N LEU A 89 4.59 8.15 3.09
CA LEU A 89 4.22 6.85 3.68
C LEU A 89 3.05 7.07 4.66
N TYR A 90 1.88 6.57 4.31
CA TYR A 90 0.63 6.76 5.02
C TYR A 90 0.21 5.45 5.68
N MET A 91 0.11 5.43 7.01
CA MET A 91 -0.06 4.20 7.78
C MET A 91 -1.29 4.28 8.68
N ARG A 92 -1.89 3.13 8.98
CA ARG A 92 -2.94 3.00 9.98
C ARG A 92 -2.42 3.48 11.34
N TRP A 93 -3.22 4.26 12.05
CA TRP A 93 -2.88 4.67 13.42
C TRP A 93 -2.84 3.48 14.39
N ALA A 94 -1.99 3.55 15.40
CA ALA A 94 -1.91 2.50 16.41
C ALA A 94 -3.26 2.34 17.14
N ALA A 95 -3.67 1.09 17.38
CA ALA A 95 -4.94 0.72 18.01
C ALA A 95 -6.21 1.18 17.25
N ASP A 96 -6.10 1.47 15.96
CA ASP A 96 -7.27 1.67 15.10
C ASP A 96 -7.71 0.33 14.50
N TYR A 97 -8.82 -0.22 15.01
CA TYR A 97 -9.37 -1.51 14.57
C TYR A 97 -10.54 -1.37 13.58
N ARG A 98 -10.74 -0.18 13.01
CA ARG A 98 -11.79 0.02 12.00
C ARG A 98 -11.47 -0.76 10.72
N PRO A 99 -12.48 -1.09 9.90
CA PRO A 99 -12.27 -1.75 8.61
C PRO A 99 -11.23 -1.01 7.74
N ALA A 100 -10.50 -1.76 6.91
CA ALA A 100 -9.46 -1.21 6.04
C ALA A 100 -9.97 -0.05 5.18
N THR A 101 -11.17 -0.19 4.59
CA THR A 101 -11.81 0.88 3.80
C THR A 101 -11.98 2.17 4.59
N VAL A 102 -12.42 2.11 5.86
CA VAL A 102 -12.61 3.30 6.70
C VAL A 102 -11.28 3.99 7.01
N VAL A 103 -10.24 3.21 7.30
CA VAL A 103 -8.89 3.76 7.53
C VAL A 103 -8.33 4.37 6.25
N LYS A 104 -8.42 3.66 5.13
CA LYS A 104 -7.91 4.09 3.83
C LYS A 104 -8.65 5.33 3.31
N THR A 105 -9.95 5.50 3.58
CA THR A 105 -10.65 6.76 3.31
C THR A 105 -10.05 7.94 4.08
N ALA A 106 -9.68 7.75 5.36
CA ALA A 106 -9.01 8.82 6.11
C ALA A 106 -7.62 9.13 5.54
N LEU A 107 -6.86 8.09 5.18
CA LEU A 107 -5.54 8.26 4.56
C LEU A 107 -5.60 8.98 3.20
N LEU A 108 -6.67 8.80 2.40
CA LEU A 108 -6.86 9.59 1.19
C LEU A 108 -6.92 11.10 1.48
N GLY A 109 -7.59 11.48 2.57
CA GLY A 109 -7.64 12.87 3.03
C GLY A 109 -6.24 13.38 3.43
N ASP A 110 -5.49 12.59 4.20
CA ASP A 110 -4.12 12.94 4.61
C ASP A 110 -3.20 13.12 3.39
N ILE A 111 -3.33 12.26 2.37
CA ILE A 111 -2.58 12.35 1.11
C ILE A 111 -2.92 13.65 0.35
N GLU A 112 -4.20 13.99 0.26
CA GLU A 112 -4.67 15.21 -0.41
C GLU A 112 -4.20 16.48 0.34
N ASP A 113 -4.25 16.47 1.67
CA ASP A 113 -3.80 17.57 2.53
C ASP A 113 -2.29 17.84 2.39
N ASP A 114 -1.49 16.80 2.14
CA ASP A 114 -0.06 16.91 1.80
C ASP A 114 0.18 17.40 0.36
N GLY A 115 -0.89 17.67 -0.40
CA GLY A 115 -0.82 18.19 -1.76
C GLY A 115 -0.49 17.13 -2.80
N LEU A 116 -0.77 15.86 -2.53
CA LEU A 116 -0.58 14.76 -3.46
C LEU A 116 -1.90 14.40 -4.13
N ARG A 117 -1.99 14.65 -5.45
CA ARG A 117 -3.16 14.30 -6.26
C ARG A 117 -2.97 12.92 -6.85
N ILE A 118 -3.68 11.93 -6.32
CA ILE A 118 -3.60 10.55 -6.80
C ILE A 118 -4.19 10.48 -8.22
N VAL A 119 -3.38 10.03 -9.18
CA VAL A 119 -3.77 9.82 -10.58
C VAL A 119 -3.76 8.36 -10.98
N GLU A 120 -3.05 7.53 -10.23
CA GLU A 120 -2.83 6.12 -10.51
C GLU A 120 -2.63 5.37 -9.19
N ALA A 121 -3.23 4.19 -9.05
CA ALA A 121 -3.13 3.40 -7.82
C ALA A 121 -2.99 1.89 -8.08
N TRP A 122 -2.25 1.19 -7.20
CA TRP A 122 -2.10 -0.27 -7.15
C TRP A 122 -2.55 -0.78 -5.80
N GLU A 123 -3.46 -1.75 -5.80
CA GLU A 123 -4.10 -2.30 -4.58
C GLU A 123 -4.62 -3.71 -4.88
N ASP A 124 -4.51 -4.63 -3.93
CA ASP A 124 -4.96 -6.03 -4.06
C ASP A 124 -6.30 -6.29 -3.37
N ASP A 125 -6.67 -5.50 -2.35
CA ASP A 125 -7.98 -5.63 -1.70
C ASP A 125 -9.08 -5.05 -2.61
N ALA A 126 -9.96 -5.93 -3.09
CA ALA A 126 -11.07 -5.58 -3.98
C ALA A 126 -12.01 -4.48 -3.40
N ALA A 127 -12.22 -4.44 -2.09
CA ALA A 127 -13.04 -3.41 -1.45
C ALA A 127 -12.32 -2.05 -1.43
N VAL A 128 -10.99 -2.04 -1.27
CA VAL A 128 -10.18 -0.82 -1.36
C VAL A 128 -10.04 -0.35 -2.82
N VAL A 129 -9.94 -1.27 -3.77
CA VAL A 129 -10.01 -0.98 -5.21
C VAL A 129 -11.33 -0.28 -5.57
N THR A 130 -12.47 -0.78 -5.10
CA THR A 130 -13.77 -0.11 -5.27
C THR A 130 -13.76 1.28 -4.64
N LEU A 131 -13.24 1.42 -3.41
CA LEU A 131 -13.10 2.71 -2.74
C LEU A 131 -12.28 3.72 -3.56
N LEU A 132 -11.16 3.31 -4.15
CA LEU A 132 -10.32 4.18 -4.98
C LEU A 132 -11.06 4.63 -6.25
N ARG A 133 -11.79 3.71 -6.89
CA ARG A 133 -12.62 4.01 -8.06
C ARG A 133 -13.76 4.98 -7.71
N ASP A 134 -14.43 4.76 -6.59
CA ASP A 134 -15.52 5.62 -6.10
C ASP A 134 -15.01 7.00 -5.68
N ALA A 135 -13.77 7.09 -5.18
CA ALA A 135 -13.08 8.34 -4.90
C ALA A 135 -12.64 9.10 -6.17
N GLY A 136 -12.85 8.53 -7.37
CA GLY A 136 -12.55 9.16 -8.65
C GLY A 136 -11.09 9.07 -9.07
N VAL A 137 -10.31 8.12 -8.54
CA VAL A 137 -8.93 7.88 -9.00
C VAL A 137 -8.97 7.46 -10.48
N PRO A 138 -8.29 8.19 -11.40
CA PRO A 138 -8.41 7.96 -12.85
C PRO A 138 -8.03 6.56 -13.31
N THR A 139 -6.96 5.99 -12.72
CA THR A 139 -6.45 4.67 -13.08
C THR A 139 -6.22 3.85 -11.82
N VAL A 140 -6.89 2.70 -11.69
CA VAL A 140 -6.73 1.78 -10.56
C VAL A 140 -6.40 0.39 -11.08
N HIS A 141 -5.22 -0.10 -10.74
CA HIS A 141 -4.69 -1.43 -11.06
C HIS A 141 -4.98 -2.38 -9.90
N GLU A 142 -5.83 -3.36 -10.15
CA GLU A 142 -6.13 -4.42 -9.18
C GLU A 142 -5.02 -5.49 -9.25
N VAL A 143 -4.28 -5.63 -8.16
CA VAL A 143 -3.09 -6.47 -8.07
C VAL A 143 -3.50 -7.85 -7.56
N GLY A 144 -3.15 -8.92 -8.28
CA GLY A 144 -3.49 -10.28 -7.85
C GLY A 144 -4.82 -10.84 -8.41
N GLY A 145 -5.53 -10.09 -9.25
CA GLY A 145 -6.57 -10.66 -10.12
C GLY A 145 -5.95 -11.55 -11.19
N ALA A 146 -6.51 -12.75 -11.41
CA ALA A 146 -6.20 -13.52 -12.61
C ALA A 146 -6.47 -12.63 -13.83
N ALA A 147 -5.49 -12.52 -14.74
CA ALA A 147 -5.73 -11.95 -16.05
C ALA A 147 -6.86 -12.77 -16.72
N SER A 148 -8.06 -12.22 -16.76
CA SER A 148 -9.15 -12.70 -17.59
C SER A 148 -8.99 -12.18 -19.01
#